data_AF-A0A956HXR8-F1
#
_entry.id   AF-A0A956HXR8-F1
#
_cell.length_a   1.000
_cell.length_b   1.000
_cell.length_c   1.000
_cell.angle_alpha   90.00
_cell.angle_beta   90.00
_cell.angle_gamma   90.00
#
_symmetry.space_group_name_H-M   'P 1'
#
loop_
_entity.id
_entity.type
_entity.pdbx_description
1 polymer ?
#
loop_
_entity_poly.entity_id
_entity_poly.type
_entity_poly.pdbx_seq_one_letter_code
_entity_poly.pdbx_strand_id
1 'polypeptide(L)'
;MIGPGDARLRERPASRLERLAASPAGSRYRGPVDDDRSLLEAWREGDEDAGVRLFERHYDRVARFFRNKAGESGPDLVQRTFLRCVETRERMREQTSFRCYLFGVARNVLFEHYREKRRDGDRLDFGAVSVQDFGPTPSTIISQQEQGRILVQALRQIPVEHQVILELYYWESMRARDIAEVLDIPEGTARTRIRRAKQLLERELEALASTPVVYRSTISDLEGWAGRIRKGF
;
A
#
# COMPACT_ATOMS: atom_id res chain seq x y z
N MET A 1 -11.26 -21.22 -47.81
CA MET A 1 -10.40 -21.69 -46.71
C MET A 1 -9.71 -20.46 -46.13
N ILE A 2 -10.16 -20.03 -44.94
CA ILE A 2 -9.52 -19.17 -43.93
C ILE A 2 -8.87 -17.85 -44.43
N GLY A 3 -9.60 -16.74 -44.26
CA GLY A 3 -9.00 -15.40 -44.11
C GLY A 3 -8.48 -15.20 -42.67
N PRO A 4 -7.53 -14.28 -42.45
CA PRO A 4 -7.84 -13.07 -41.68
C PRO A 4 -6.99 -11.85 -42.14
N GLY A 5 -7.21 -10.60 -41.78
CA GLY A 5 -8.04 -10.00 -40.75
C GLY A 5 -7.49 -8.61 -40.46
N ASP A 6 -8.20 -7.61 -40.96
CA ASP A 6 -8.36 -6.24 -40.44
C ASP A 6 -7.33 -5.75 -39.39
N ALA A 7 -6.29 -5.07 -39.87
CA ALA A 7 -5.33 -4.33 -39.05
C ALA A 7 -5.98 -3.04 -38.52
N ARG A 8 -6.86 -3.16 -37.52
CA ARG A 8 -7.26 -2.01 -36.69
C ARG A 8 -6.22 -1.82 -35.60
N LEU A 9 -5.31 -0.88 -35.84
CA LEU A 9 -4.54 -0.18 -34.80
C LEU A 9 -5.52 0.38 -33.76
N ARG A 10 -5.76 -0.38 -32.69
CA ARG A 10 -6.36 0.15 -31.46
C ARG A 10 -5.23 0.81 -30.68
N GLU A 11 -5.21 2.13 -30.69
CA GLU A 11 -4.34 2.92 -29.83
C GLU A 11 -4.51 2.47 -28.36
N ARG A 12 -3.39 2.30 -27.66
CA ARG A 12 -3.35 1.81 -26.27
C ARG A 12 -3.89 2.90 -25.33
N PRO A 13 -4.78 2.59 -24.37
CA PRO A 13 -5.33 3.59 -23.44
C PRO A 13 -4.35 3.96 -22.29
N ALA A 14 -3.05 4.09 -22.58
CA ALA A 14 -2.02 4.47 -21.59
C ALA A 14 -1.89 5.99 -21.40
N SER A 15 -2.38 6.80 -22.36
CA SER A 15 -2.00 8.22 -22.44
C SER A 15 -2.73 9.16 -21.46
N ARG A 16 -3.90 8.79 -20.92
CA ARG A 16 -4.69 9.69 -20.05
C ARG A 16 -4.21 9.68 -18.60
N LEU A 17 -3.86 8.51 -18.07
CA LEU A 17 -3.36 8.35 -16.69
C LEU A 17 -1.95 8.94 -16.55
N GLU A 18 -1.10 8.80 -17.57
CA GLU A 18 0.25 9.38 -17.60
C GLU A 18 0.21 10.92 -17.65
N ARG A 19 -0.76 11.50 -18.36
CA ARG A 19 -0.98 12.96 -18.38
C ARG A 19 -1.49 13.50 -17.04
N LEU A 20 -2.18 12.69 -16.24
CA LEU A 20 -2.73 13.08 -14.94
C LEU A 20 -1.68 13.03 -13.82
N ALA A 21 -0.67 12.16 -13.92
CA ALA A 21 0.45 12.12 -12.98
C ALA A 21 1.37 13.36 -13.03
N ALA A 22 1.22 14.22 -14.06
CA ALA A 22 2.13 15.33 -14.34
C ALA A 22 1.50 16.74 -14.25
N SER A 23 0.26 16.90 -13.77
CA SER A 23 -0.41 18.21 -13.75
C SER A 23 -0.69 18.75 -12.34
N PRO A 24 -0.12 19.90 -11.93
CA PRO A 24 -0.44 20.58 -10.69
C PRO A 24 -1.49 21.67 -10.95
N ALA A 25 -2.77 21.32 -11.03
CA ALA A 25 -3.85 22.31 -11.02
C ALA A 25 -5.16 21.72 -10.52
N GLY A 26 -5.49 22.03 -9.27
CA GLY A 26 -6.73 21.61 -8.62
C GLY A 26 -7.96 22.18 -9.31
N SER A 27 -8.88 21.30 -9.71
CA SER A 27 -10.26 21.66 -10.03
C SER A 27 -11.13 21.44 -8.79
N ARG A 28 -11.63 22.56 -8.25
CA ARG A 28 -12.55 22.58 -7.11
C ARG A 28 -13.96 22.21 -7.59
N TYR A 29 -14.27 20.92 -7.72
CA TYR A 29 -15.66 20.48 -7.79
C TYR A 29 -16.18 20.19 -6.38
N ARG A 30 -17.26 20.87 -5.98
CA ARG A 30 -17.88 20.81 -4.64
C ARG A 30 -19.30 20.21 -4.78
N GLY A 31 -19.38 18.98 -5.26
CA GLY A 31 -20.60 18.16 -5.22
C GLY A 31 -20.78 17.49 -3.84
N PRO A 32 -21.88 16.72 -3.64
CA PRO A 32 -22.05 15.91 -2.43
C PRO A 32 -20.79 15.09 -2.18
N VAL A 33 -20.41 14.85 -0.92
CA VAL A 33 -19.24 14.05 -0.60
C VAL A 33 -19.53 12.61 -1.03
N ASP A 34 -19.26 12.27 -2.30
CA ASP A 34 -19.41 10.92 -2.80
C ASP A 34 -18.52 10.02 -1.95
N ASP A 35 -19.12 9.08 -1.23
CA ASP A 35 -18.35 8.07 -0.51
C ASP A 35 -17.74 7.07 -1.52
N ASP A 36 -16.75 6.31 -1.07
CA ASP A 36 -16.00 5.40 -1.95
C ASP A 36 -16.91 4.38 -2.65
N ARG A 37 -18.05 4.02 -2.05
CA ARG A 37 -18.98 3.05 -2.62
C ARG A 37 -19.72 3.65 -3.82
N SER A 38 -20.26 4.87 -3.68
CA SER A 38 -20.97 5.54 -4.77
C SER A 38 -20.06 5.83 -5.96
N LEU A 39 -18.83 6.30 -5.71
CA LEU A 39 -17.85 6.52 -6.78
C LEU A 39 -17.51 5.24 -7.54
N LEU A 40 -17.35 4.14 -6.81
CA LEU A 40 -17.06 2.85 -7.39
C LEU A 40 -18.22 2.31 -8.23
N GLU A 41 -19.47 2.47 -7.77
CA GLU A 41 -20.66 2.06 -8.53
C GLU A 41 -20.76 2.83 -9.84
N ALA A 42 -20.67 4.16 -9.77
CA ALA A 42 -20.66 5.02 -10.96
C ALA A 42 -19.52 4.63 -11.92
N TRP A 43 -18.33 4.33 -11.39
CA TRP A 43 -17.21 3.90 -12.20
C TRP A 43 -17.45 2.57 -12.92
N ARG A 44 -18.11 1.60 -12.28
CA ARG A 44 -18.53 0.34 -12.91
C ARG A 44 -19.59 0.54 -13.98
N GLU A 45 -20.45 1.54 -13.82
CA GLU A 45 -21.46 1.93 -14.80
C GLU A 45 -20.88 2.74 -15.99
N GLY A 46 -19.58 3.08 -15.94
CA GLY A 46 -18.86 3.74 -17.03
C GLY A 46 -18.51 5.21 -16.78
N ASP A 47 -18.80 5.77 -15.60
CA ASP A 47 -18.33 7.10 -15.21
C ASP A 47 -16.82 7.05 -14.88
N GLU A 48 -16.00 7.29 -15.90
CA GLU A 48 -14.54 7.34 -15.76
C GLU A 48 -14.08 8.47 -14.81
N ASP A 49 -14.82 9.57 -14.71
CA ASP A 49 -14.47 10.67 -13.79
C ASP A 49 -14.68 10.24 -12.33
N ALA A 50 -15.66 9.38 -12.05
CA ALA A 50 -15.82 8.77 -10.72
C ALA A 50 -14.61 7.91 -10.34
N GLY A 51 -14.07 7.14 -11.28
CA GLY A 51 -12.82 6.39 -11.12
C GLY A 51 -11.63 7.30 -10.81
N VAL A 52 -11.51 8.43 -11.52
CA VAL A 52 -10.46 9.43 -11.28
C VAL A 52 -10.57 10.01 -9.87
N ARG A 53 -11.77 10.47 -9.45
CA ARG A 53 -11.99 11.01 -8.09
C ARG A 53 -11.64 9.99 -7.01
N LEU A 54 -11.99 8.73 -7.24
CA LEU A 54 -11.68 7.64 -6.31
C LEU A 54 -10.16 7.42 -6.22
N PHE A 55 -9.44 7.46 -7.34
CA PHE A 55 -7.98 7.30 -7.35
C PHE A 55 -7.27 8.48 -6.70
N GLU A 56 -7.66 9.72 -7.00
CA GLU A 56 -7.11 10.93 -6.38
C GLU A 56 -7.25 10.89 -4.86
N ARG A 57 -8.41 10.46 -4.35
CA ARG A 57 -8.67 10.31 -2.92
C ARG A 57 -7.76 9.31 -2.21
N HIS A 58 -7.28 8.29 -2.92
CA HIS A 58 -6.48 7.20 -2.34
C HIS A 58 -5.01 7.21 -2.76
N TYR A 59 -4.61 8.07 -3.70
CA TYR A 59 -3.26 8.13 -4.24
C TYR A 59 -2.19 8.24 -3.15
N ASP A 60 -2.33 9.22 -2.25
CA ASP A 60 -1.36 9.44 -1.18
C ASP A 60 -1.24 8.26 -0.22
N ARG A 61 -2.32 7.50 -0.03
CA ARG A 61 -2.33 6.31 0.83
C ARG A 61 -1.52 5.18 0.20
N VAL A 62 -1.69 4.96 -1.11
CA VAL A 62 -0.95 3.95 -1.87
C VAL A 62 0.53 4.36 -2.02
N ALA A 63 0.81 5.64 -2.30
CA ALA A 63 2.17 6.15 -2.35
C ALA A 63 2.88 5.99 -0.99
N ARG A 64 2.18 6.28 0.11
CA ARG A 64 2.68 6.02 1.47
C ARG A 64 2.96 4.54 1.72
N PHE A 65 2.06 3.65 1.28
CA PHE A 65 2.25 2.22 1.42
C PHE A 65 3.59 1.78 0.81
N PHE A 66 3.95 2.22 -0.39
CA PHE A 66 5.23 1.78 -0.99
C PHE A 66 6.48 2.46 -0.41
N ARG A 67 6.31 3.61 0.25
CA ARG A 67 7.39 4.53 0.68
C ARG A 67 8.54 3.86 1.43
N ASN A 68 8.22 3.00 2.40
CA ASN A 68 9.23 2.34 3.26
C ASN A 68 9.68 0.96 2.75
N LYS A 69 9.15 0.50 1.61
CA LYS A 69 9.35 -0.86 1.11
C LYS A 69 10.01 -0.89 -0.26
N ALA A 70 9.68 0.06 -1.12
CA ALA A 70 10.08 0.03 -2.53
C ALA A 70 11.07 1.13 -2.95
N GLY A 71 11.33 2.13 -2.10
CA GLY A 71 12.26 3.22 -2.41
C GLY A 71 11.92 3.90 -3.75
N GLU A 72 12.90 3.97 -4.65
CA GLU A 72 12.75 4.54 -5.99
C GLU A 72 11.73 3.82 -6.88
N SER A 73 11.46 2.54 -6.63
CA SER A 73 10.41 1.81 -7.37
C SER A 73 9.00 2.19 -6.94
N GLY A 74 8.83 2.93 -5.84
CA GLY A 74 7.53 3.27 -5.27
C GLY A 74 6.53 3.87 -6.26
N PRO A 75 6.87 4.93 -7.02
CA PRO A 75 5.98 5.54 -8.00
C PRO A 75 5.47 4.57 -9.08
N ASP A 76 6.35 3.69 -9.58
CA ASP A 76 5.95 2.64 -10.54
C ASP A 76 4.97 1.65 -9.92
N LEU A 77 5.22 1.20 -8.68
CA LEU A 77 4.31 0.28 -8.00
C LEU A 77 2.94 0.92 -7.70
N VAL A 78 2.88 2.24 -7.44
CA VAL A 78 1.63 2.99 -7.33
C VAL A 78 0.85 2.91 -8.66
N GLN A 79 1.52 3.21 -9.77
CA GLN A 79 0.90 3.15 -11.10
C GLN A 79 0.41 1.74 -11.43
N ARG A 80 1.24 0.71 -11.21
CA ARG A 80 0.87 -0.71 -11.37
C ARG A 80 -0.35 -1.08 -10.53
N THR A 81 -0.44 -0.56 -9.30
CA THR A 81 -1.58 -0.81 -8.40
C THR A 81 -2.88 -0.27 -9.00
N PHE A 82 -2.90 1.01 -9.38
CA PHE A 82 -4.10 1.63 -9.95
C PHE A 82 -4.47 1.04 -11.31
N LEU A 83 -3.49 0.74 -12.17
CA LEU A 83 -3.74 0.06 -13.45
C LEU A 83 -4.41 -1.30 -13.24
N ARG A 84 -3.91 -2.11 -12.31
CA ARG A 84 -4.53 -3.39 -11.98
C ARG A 84 -5.94 -3.21 -11.40
N CYS A 85 -6.19 -2.17 -10.60
CA CYS A 85 -7.55 -1.84 -10.17
C CYS A 85 -8.47 -1.53 -11.36
N VAL A 86 -8.02 -0.80 -12.38
CA VAL A 86 -8.81 -0.54 -13.61
C VAL A 86 -9.16 -1.84 -14.32
N GLU A 87 -8.18 -2.75 -14.45
CA GLU A 87 -8.34 -4.03 -15.14
C GLU A 87 -9.26 -5.02 -14.40
N THR A 88 -9.29 -4.96 -13.07
CA THR A 88 -9.99 -5.95 -12.23
C THR A 88 -11.19 -5.41 -11.45
N ARG A 89 -11.62 -4.16 -11.68
CA ARG A 89 -12.74 -3.51 -10.96
C ARG A 89 -14.05 -4.30 -10.94
N GLU A 90 -14.36 -4.99 -12.05
CA GLU A 90 -15.58 -5.81 -12.19
C GLU A 90 -15.54 -7.07 -11.32
N ARG A 91 -14.33 -7.55 -10.98
CA ARG A 91 -14.14 -8.75 -10.16
C ARG A 91 -14.13 -8.48 -8.67
N MET A 92 -14.17 -7.22 -8.26
CA MET A 92 -14.16 -6.88 -6.84
C MET A 92 -15.50 -7.28 -6.20
N ARG A 93 -15.43 -8.03 -5.10
CA ARG A 93 -16.61 -8.52 -4.37
C ARG A 93 -17.43 -7.33 -3.86
N GLU A 94 -18.74 -7.39 -4.00
CA GLU A 94 -19.64 -6.28 -3.62
C GLU A 94 -19.55 -5.88 -2.15
N GLN A 95 -19.27 -6.84 -1.25
CA GLN A 95 -19.17 -6.58 0.18
C GLN A 95 -17.79 -6.06 0.61
N THR A 96 -16.81 -6.03 -0.29
CA THR A 96 -15.46 -5.54 0.01
C THR A 96 -15.40 -4.04 -0.22
N SER A 97 -14.92 -3.29 0.78
CA SER A 97 -14.69 -1.85 0.59
C SER A 97 -13.61 -1.61 -0.46
N PHE A 98 -13.73 -0.55 -1.25
CA PHE A 98 -12.70 -0.19 -2.23
C PHE A 98 -11.31 -0.08 -1.60
N ARG A 99 -11.24 0.45 -0.38
CA ARG A 99 -9.98 0.55 0.39
C ARG A 99 -9.36 -0.81 0.69
N CYS A 100 -10.14 -1.79 1.14
CA CYS A 100 -9.65 -3.16 1.36
C CYS A 100 -9.12 -3.78 0.07
N TYR A 101 -9.89 -3.64 -1.01
CA TYR A 101 -9.50 -4.14 -2.32
C TYR A 101 -8.20 -3.49 -2.83
N LEU A 102 -8.11 -2.17 -2.75
CA LEU A 102 -6.95 -1.39 -3.20
C LEU A 102 -5.68 -1.83 -2.49
N PHE A 103 -5.70 -2.00 -1.16
CA PHE A 103 -4.54 -2.48 -0.43
C PHE A 103 -4.23 -3.95 -0.68
N GLY A 104 -5.23 -4.78 -1.02
CA GLY A 104 -5.01 -6.14 -1.48
C GLY A 104 -4.22 -6.17 -2.79
N VAL A 105 -4.61 -5.32 -3.74
CA VAL A 105 -3.89 -5.14 -5.01
C VAL A 105 -2.47 -4.60 -4.75
N ALA A 106 -2.31 -3.57 -3.93
CA ALA A 106 -1.01 -2.98 -3.61
C ALA A 106 -0.06 -3.99 -2.95
N ARG A 107 -0.57 -4.83 -2.03
CA ARG A 107 0.19 -5.94 -1.42
C ARG A 107 0.65 -6.94 -2.46
N ASN A 108 -0.22 -7.32 -3.39
CA ASN A 108 0.14 -8.28 -4.44
C ASN A 108 1.21 -7.70 -5.38
N VAL A 109 1.08 -6.43 -5.77
CA VAL A 109 2.07 -5.71 -6.58
C VAL A 109 3.43 -5.65 -5.87
N LEU A 110 3.44 -5.37 -4.56
CA LEU A 110 4.66 -5.39 -3.76
C LEU A 110 5.34 -6.76 -3.75
N PHE A 111 4.56 -7.82 -3.58
CA PHE A 111 5.08 -9.18 -3.51
C PHE A 111 5.61 -9.65 -4.86
N GLU A 112 4.94 -9.27 -5.94
CA GLU A 112 5.40 -9.48 -7.32
C GLU A 112 6.73 -8.77 -7.55
N HIS A 113 6.87 -7.49 -7.17
CA HIS A 113 8.11 -6.73 -7.23
C HIS A 113 9.27 -7.40 -6.49
N TYR A 114 9.04 -7.92 -5.28
CA TYR A 114 10.10 -8.62 -4.55
C TYR A 114 10.47 -9.98 -5.14
N ARG A 115 9.50 -10.69 -5.74
CA ARG A 115 9.78 -11.92 -6.50
C ARG A 115 10.62 -11.61 -7.74
N GLU A 116 10.29 -10.55 -8.48
CA GLU A 116 11.06 -10.08 -9.63
C GLU A 116 12.50 -9.68 -9.25
N LYS A 117 12.69 -9.07 -8.07
CA LYS A 117 14.01 -8.71 -7.55
C LYS A 117 14.89 -9.92 -7.17
N ARG A 118 14.30 -11.05 -6.77
CA ARG A 118 15.06 -12.29 -6.55
C ARG A 118 15.17 -13.05 -7.87
N ARG A 119 16.35 -13.01 -8.48
CA ARG A 119 16.65 -13.70 -9.74
C ARG A 119 16.68 -15.24 -9.64
N ASP A 120 16.68 -15.80 -8.43
CA ASP A 120 16.78 -17.24 -8.20
C ASP A 120 15.43 -17.83 -7.78
N GLY A 121 15.03 -18.92 -8.44
CA GLY A 121 13.71 -19.59 -8.37
C GLY A 121 13.28 -20.17 -7.01
N ASP A 122 13.80 -19.65 -5.91
CA ASP A 122 13.35 -19.96 -4.56
C ASP A 122 11.99 -19.34 -4.26
N ARG A 123 11.14 -20.11 -3.59
CA ARG A 123 9.86 -19.59 -3.08
C ARG A 123 10.14 -18.56 -1.99
N LEU A 124 9.82 -17.30 -2.25
CA LEU A 124 9.83 -16.25 -1.23
C LEU A 124 8.70 -16.45 -0.22
N ASP A 125 9.07 -16.62 1.05
CA ASP A 125 8.15 -16.56 2.19
C ASP A 125 8.17 -15.16 2.82
N PHE A 126 7.18 -14.34 2.49
CA PHE A 126 7.00 -12.98 3.03
C PHE A 126 6.66 -12.93 4.53
N GLY A 127 6.38 -14.08 5.16
CA GLY A 127 6.30 -14.22 6.62
C GLY A 127 7.66 -14.41 7.29
N ALA A 128 8.72 -14.65 6.52
CA ALA A 128 10.08 -14.86 7.01
C ALA A 128 11.10 -13.83 6.49
N VAL A 129 10.93 -13.32 5.27
CA VAL A 129 11.84 -12.33 4.68
C VAL A 129 11.42 -10.90 4.99
N SER A 130 12.39 -10.05 5.28
CA SER A 130 12.27 -8.62 5.61
C SER A 130 12.60 -7.74 4.41
N VAL A 131 12.30 -6.44 4.48
CA VAL A 131 12.70 -5.48 3.43
C VAL A 131 14.21 -5.36 3.35
N GLN A 132 14.91 -5.47 4.48
CA GLN A 132 16.36 -5.40 4.57
C GLN A 132 17.05 -6.47 3.73
N ASP A 133 16.45 -7.66 3.59
CA ASP A 133 16.98 -8.78 2.80
C ASP A 133 17.04 -8.49 1.29
N PHE A 134 16.34 -7.46 0.82
CA PHE A 134 16.35 -7.01 -0.57
C PHE A 134 17.35 -5.86 -0.82
N GLY A 135 18.22 -5.59 0.16
CA GLY A 135 19.30 -4.61 0.05
C GLY A 135 18.94 -3.22 0.58
N PRO A 136 19.92 -2.29 0.55
CA PRO A 136 19.69 -0.91 0.96
C PRO A 136 18.63 -0.30 0.04
N THR A 137 17.50 0.08 0.63
CA THR A 137 16.47 0.86 -0.05
C THR A 137 16.41 2.17 0.70
N PRO A 138 16.66 3.33 0.10
CA PRO A 138 16.48 4.60 0.79
C PRO A 138 15.06 4.64 1.35
N SER A 139 14.90 4.68 2.68
CA SER A 139 13.61 5.08 3.22
C SER A 139 13.46 6.55 2.88
N THR A 140 12.41 6.88 2.14
CA THR A 140 12.05 8.27 1.88
C THR A 140 11.43 8.94 3.11
N ILE A 141 11.21 8.20 4.20
CA ILE A 141 10.93 8.73 5.53
C ILE A 141 12.26 8.85 6.29
N ILE A 142 13.02 9.91 6.00
CA ILE A 142 14.14 10.30 6.88
C ILE A 142 13.55 11.19 7.97
N SER A 143 13.22 10.59 9.12
CA SER A 143 12.90 11.36 10.32
C SER A 143 14.17 12.06 10.81
N GLN A 144 14.11 13.37 11.07
CA GLN A 144 15.20 14.07 11.74
C GLN A 144 15.28 13.70 13.23
N GLN A 145 14.18 13.20 13.81
CA GLN A 145 14.13 12.70 15.18
C GLN A 145 14.55 11.24 15.25
N GLU A 146 15.42 10.93 16.21
CA GLU A 146 15.99 9.60 16.49
C GLU A 146 14.93 8.49 16.55
N GLN A 147 13.84 8.72 17.27
CA GLN A 147 12.71 7.78 17.42
C GLN A 147 12.14 7.34 16.07
N GLY A 148 11.95 8.29 15.14
CA GLY A 148 11.43 7.99 13.81
C GLY A 148 12.41 7.21 12.95
N ARG A 149 13.73 7.44 13.12
CA ARG A 149 14.77 6.65 12.42
C ARG A 149 14.77 5.21 12.91
N ILE A 150 14.74 5.03 14.23
CA ILE A 150 14.68 3.71 14.87
C ILE A 150 13.42 2.96 14.45
N LEU A 151 12.26 3.62 14.43
CA LEU A 151 11.01 3.00 14.01
C LEU A 151 11.02 2.55 12.54
N VAL A 152 11.51 3.41 11.63
CA VAL A 152 11.67 3.06 10.22
C VAL A 152 12.64 1.88 10.06
N GLN A 153 13.74 1.85 10.81
CA GLN A 153 14.69 0.75 10.78
C GLN A 153 14.10 -0.55 11.33
N ALA A 154 13.39 -0.51 12.46
CA ALA A 154 12.73 -1.66 13.05
C ALA A 154 11.68 -2.26 12.10
N LEU A 155 10.88 -1.42 11.44
CA LEU A 155 9.89 -1.85 10.45
C LEU A 155 10.50 -2.57 9.25
N ARG A 156 11.74 -2.23 8.87
CA ARG A 156 12.43 -2.89 7.74
C ARG A 156 13.04 -4.23 8.11
N GLN A 157 13.24 -4.51 9.39
CA GLN A 157 13.82 -5.75 9.90
C GLN A 157 12.76 -6.83 10.19
N ILE A 158 11.51 -6.45 10.41
CA ILE A 158 10.43 -7.43 10.51
C ILE A 158 10.05 -7.99 9.13
N PRO A 159 9.46 -9.20 9.06
CA PRO A 159 9.00 -9.76 7.81
C PRO A 159 8.03 -8.85 7.07
N VAL A 160 8.12 -8.79 5.74
CA VAL A 160 7.37 -7.85 4.88
C VAL A 160 5.86 -7.95 5.13
N GLU A 161 5.33 -9.16 5.30
CA GLU A 161 3.91 -9.34 5.60
C GLU A 161 3.52 -8.67 6.92
N HIS A 162 4.34 -8.81 7.97
CA HIS A 162 4.08 -8.19 9.26
C HIS A 162 4.22 -6.67 9.22
N GLN A 163 5.16 -6.15 8.44
CA GLN A 163 5.25 -4.71 8.17
C GLN A 163 3.97 -4.18 7.51
N VAL A 164 3.47 -4.87 6.47
CA VAL A 164 2.20 -4.52 5.80
C VAL A 164 1.05 -4.50 6.79
N ILE A 165 0.94 -5.50 7.67
CA ILE A 165 -0.13 -5.56 8.67
C ILE A 165 -0.09 -4.37 9.62
N LEU A 166 1.10 -3.98 10.11
CA LEU A 166 1.23 -2.82 10.99
C LEU A 166 0.86 -1.54 10.25
N GLU A 167 1.27 -1.42 8.99
CA GLU A 167 0.93 -0.29 8.12
C GLU A 167 -0.58 -0.10 7.96
N LEU A 168 -1.29 -1.17 7.61
CA LEU A 168 -2.75 -1.12 7.50
C LEU A 168 -3.41 -0.80 8.86
N TYR A 169 -2.89 -1.37 9.95
CA TYR A 169 -3.45 -1.19 11.27
C TYR A 169 -3.27 0.24 11.81
N TYR A 170 -2.03 0.74 11.90
CA TYR A 170 -1.76 2.04 12.52
C TYR A 170 -1.97 3.20 11.55
N TRP A 171 -1.51 3.10 10.30
CA TRP A 171 -1.54 4.23 9.35
C TRP A 171 -2.83 4.33 8.58
N GLU A 172 -3.47 3.21 8.26
CA GLU A 172 -4.76 3.21 7.57
C GLU A 172 -5.94 3.04 8.54
N SER A 173 -5.66 2.87 9.84
CA SER A 173 -6.66 2.67 10.89
C SER A 173 -7.62 1.53 10.56
N MET A 174 -7.11 0.49 9.91
CA MET A 174 -7.89 -0.68 9.52
C MET A 174 -8.07 -1.63 10.69
N ARG A 175 -9.30 -2.12 10.87
CA ARG A 175 -9.62 -3.09 11.92
C ARG A 175 -9.21 -4.49 11.46
N ALA A 176 -9.20 -5.44 12.39
CA ALA A 176 -8.84 -6.83 12.08
C ALA A 176 -9.68 -7.42 10.93
N ARG A 177 -10.99 -7.13 10.88
CA ARG A 177 -11.87 -7.53 9.77
C ARG A 177 -11.40 -6.99 8.42
N ASP A 178 -11.00 -5.72 8.37
CA ASP A 178 -10.61 -5.07 7.11
C ASP A 178 -9.26 -5.61 6.65
N ILE A 179 -8.32 -5.85 7.59
CA ILE A 179 -7.02 -6.47 7.31
C ILE A 179 -7.21 -7.92 6.84
N ALA A 180 -8.19 -8.64 7.40
CA ALA A 180 -8.53 -9.99 6.98
C ALA A 180 -8.95 -10.03 5.51
N GLU A 181 -9.74 -9.05 5.07
CA GLU A 181 -10.11 -8.90 3.66
C GLU A 181 -8.90 -8.59 2.77
N VAL A 182 -8.02 -7.66 3.19
CA VAL A 182 -6.81 -7.31 2.43
C VAL A 182 -5.87 -8.51 2.25
N LEU A 183 -5.76 -9.37 3.26
CA LEU A 183 -4.90 -10.54 3.26
C LEU A 183 -5.59 -11.80 2.71
N ASP A 184 -6.90 -11.77 2.46
CA ASP A 184 -7.76 -12.92 2.13
C ASP A 184 -7.60 -14.08 3.13
N ILE A 185 -7.75 -13.77 4.43
CA ILE A 185 -7.64 -14.72 5.54
C ILE A 185 -8.82 -14.57 6.52
N PRO A 186 -9.07 -15.55 7.42
CA PRO A 186 -10.06 -15.39 8.48
C PRO A 186 -9.72 -14.24 9.45
N GLU A 187 -10.73 -13.52 9.95
CA GLU A 187 -10.53 -12.41 10.91
C GLU A 187 -9.79 -12.85 12.17
N GLY A 188 -10.07 -14.06 12.69
CA GLY A 188 -9.34 -14.64 13.82
C GLY A 188 -7.84 -14.74 13.55
N THR A 189 -7.45 -15.13 12.33
CA THR A 189 -6.05 -15.19 11.88
C THR A 189 -5.46 -13.79 11.72
N ALA A 190 -6.23 -12.82 11.23
CA ALA A 190 -5.77 -11.43 11.16
C ALA A 190 -5.44 -10.88 12.55
N ARG A 191 -6.28 -11.14 13.57
CA ARG A 191 -6.02 -10.72 14.96
C ARG A 191 -4.73 -11.30 15.52
N THR A 192 -4.49 -12.60 15.29
CA THR A 192 -3.25 -13.24 15.77
C THR A 192 -2.03 -12.72 15.03
N ARG A 193 -2.11 -12.47 13.71
CA ARG A 193 -1.02 -11.86 12.94
C ARG A 193 -0.75 -10.41 13.31
N ILE A 194 -1.76 -9.60 13.62
CA ILE A 194 -1.59 -8.23 14.15
C ILE A 194 -0.82 -8.27 15.47
N ARG A 195 -1.22 -9.13 16.41
CA ARG A 195 -0.52 -9.30 17.68
C ARG A 195 0.94 -9.72 17.46
N ARG A 196 1.17 -10.68 16.56
CA ARG A 196 2.53 -11.14 16.22
C ARG A 196 3.38 -10.02 15.61
N ALA A 197 2.81 -9.25 14.69
CA ALA A 197 3.50 -8.13 14.07
C ALA A 197 3.91 -7.07 15.09
N LYS A 198 3.03 -6.76 16.05
CA LYS A 198 3.35 -5.84 17.16
C LYS A 198 4.53 -6.35 18.01
N GLN A 199 4.50 -7.63 18.40
CA GLN A 199 5.60 -8.25 19.16
C GLN A 199 6.94 -8.24 18.42
N LEU A 200 6.90 -8.48 17.10
CA LEU A 200 8.10 -8.41 16.26
C LEU A 200 8.65 -6.98 16.23
N LEU A 201 7.78 -5.99 16.05
CA LEU A 201 8.20 -4.59 16.08
C LEU A 201 8.79 -4.20 17.43
N GLU A 202 8.15 -4.59 18.53
CA GLU A 202 8.63 -4.33 19.90
C GLU A 202 10.05 -4.89 20.11
N ARG A 203 10.28 -6.14 19.69
CA ARG A 203 11.60 -6.78 19.77
C ARG A 203 12.67 -6.03 18.96
N GLU A 204 12.35 -5.63 17.72
CA GLU A 204 13.29 -4.88 16.88
C GLU A 204 13.56 -3.47 17.44
N LEU A 205 12.54 -2.81 17.99
CA LEU A 205 12.69 -1.53 18.67
C LEU A 205 13.57 -1.64 19.92
N GLU A 206 13.42 -2.69 20.71
CA GLU A 206 14.25 -2.94 21.90
C GLU A 206 15.72 -3.17 21.54
N ALA A 207 15.97 -3.94 20.48
CA ALA A 207 17.32 -4.21 19.99
C ALA A 207 18.03 -2.97 19.42
N LEU A 208 17.27 -2.05 18.80
CA LEU A 208 17.81 -0.85 18.15
C LEU A 208 17.86 0.38 19.06
N ALA A 209 17.06 0.43 20.13
CA ALA A 209 17.02 1.58 21.00
C ALA A 209 18.34 1.74 21.75
N SER A 210 18.96 2.92 21.59
CA SER A 210 20.19 3.28 22.30
C SER A 210 19.99 3.40 23.82
N THR A 211 18.76 3.65 24.27
CA THR A 211 18.41 3.71 25.70
C THR A 211 16.98 3.21 25.98
N PRO A 212 16.67 2.78 27.22
CA PRO A 212 15.30 2.43 27.63
C PRO A 212 14.29 3.59 27.52
N VAL A 213 14.76 4.84 27.51
CA VAL A 213 13.90 6.04 27.33
C VAL A 213 13.48 6.17 25.87
N VAL A 214 14.42 5.98 24.93
CA VAL A 214 14.14 6.01 23.49
C VAL A 214 13.19 4.88 23.10
N TYR A 215 13.38 3.68 23.65
CA TYR A 215 12.44 2.57 23.46
C TYR A 215 11.02 2.92 23.91
N ARG A 216 10.86 3.28 25.20
CA ARG A 216 9.55 3.58 25.80
C ARG A 216 8.82 4.73 25.13
N SER A 217 9.55 5.75 24.69
CA SER A 217 8.94 6.89 23.98
C SER A 217 8.58 6.57 22.54
N THR A 218 9.31 5.66 21.87
CA THR A 218 8.98 5.23 20.50
C THR A 218 7.73 4.35 20.48
N ILE A 219 7.61 3.40 21.42
CA ILE A 219 6.45 2.51 21.49
C ILE A 219 5.17 3.25 21.91
N SER A 220 5.28 4.23 22.83
CA SER A 220 4.12 4.99 23.31
C SER A 220 3.59 6.00 22.29
N ASP A 221 4.42 6.46 21.36
CA ASP A 221 4.04 7.42 20.30
C ASP A 221 3.76 6.75 18.94
N LEU A 222 3.52 5.43 18.88
CA LEU A 222 3.21 4.77 17.60
C LEU A 222 1.97 5.36 16.92
N GLU A 223 0.92 5.70 17.68
CA GLU A 223 -0.29 6.32 17.14
C GLU A 223 -0.07 7.78 16.72
N GLY A 224 0.71 8.54 17.48
CA GLY A 224 1.05 9.92 17.14
C GLY A 224 1.94 9.99 15.91
N TRP A 225 2.91 9.08 15.80
CA TRP A 225 3.72 8.90 14.60
C TRP A 225 2.89 8.45 13.39
N ALA A 226 1.97 7.49 13.55
CA ALA A 226 1.04 7.11 12.49
C ALA A 226 0.13 8.29 12.08
N GLY A 227 -0.26 9.14 13.03
CA GLY A 227 -0.93 10.41 12.78
C GLY A 227 -0.11 11.38 11.93
N ARG A 228 1.17 11.57 12.27
CA ARG A 228 2.11 12.42 11.51
C ARG A 228 2.28 11.92 10.07
N ILE A 229 2.42 10.61 9.89
CA ILE A 229 2.56 10.03 8.55
C ILE A 229 1.24 10.14 7.75
N ARG A 230 0.09 10.02 8.39
CA ARG A 230 -1.21 10.23 7.70
C ARG A 230 -1.37 11.65 7.17
N LYS A 231 -0.89 12.64 7.92
CA LYS A 231 -0.97 14.06 7.56
C LYS A 231 0.07 14.49 6.52
N GLY A 232 1.04 13.62 6.20
CA GLY A 232 2.05 13.89 5.19
C GLY A 232 2.95 15.06 5.58
N PHE A 233 3.73 14.91 6.66
CA PHE A 233 4.71 15.87 7.18
C PHE A 233 4.24 17.34 7.24
#